data_AF-A0A5J4T718-F1
#
_entry.id   AF-A0A5J4T718-F1
#
_cell.length_a   1.000
_cell.length_b   1.000
_cell.length_c   1.000
_cell.angle_alpha   90.00
_cell.angle_beta   90.00
_cell.angle_gamma   90.00
#
_symmetry.space_group_name_H-M   'P 1'
#
loop_
_entity.id
_entity.type
_entity.pdbx_description
1 polymer ?
#
loop_
_entity_poly.entity_id
_entity_poly.type
_entity_poly.pdbx_seq_one_letter_code
_entity_poly.pdbx_strand_id
1 'polypeptide(L)'
;MMTPQRRRLMKMEIKRWINATINGEKVKVRDLTKLLGELNFLRFQIQDASLISNSLNHLKAQAVRKGGWNCSVLLNRRVLGNLYLWFIKIKQNKPRKLEDLTTQAILTTDAALEG
;
A
#
# COMPACT_ATOMS: atom_id res chain seq x y z
N MET A 1 -12.63 -1.34 -4.45
CA MET A 1 -12.89 -0.85 -3.07
C MET A 1 -12.51 -1.91 -2.05
N MET A 2 -12.02 -1.55 -0.86
CA MET A 2 -11.67 -2.51 0.20
C MET A 2 -12.91 -3.24 0.76
N THR A 3 -13.02 -4.54 0.53
CA THR A 3 -14.07 -5.39 1.12
C THR A 3 -13.70 -5.87 2.53
N PRO A 4 -14.67 -6.29 3.37
CA PRO A 4 -14.37 -6.86 4.69
C PRO A 4 -13.39 -8.05 4.64
N GLN A 5 -13.55 -8.94 3.65
CA GLN A 5 -12.65 -10.07 3.43
C GLN A 5 -11.23 -9.62 3.07
N ARG A 6 -11.10 -8.70 2.10
CA ARG A 6 -9.78 -8.15 1.71
C ARG A 6 -9.09 -7.46 2.88
N ARG A 7 -9.84 -6.71 3.70
CA ARG A 7 -9.33 -6.09 4.92
C ARG A 7 -8.82 -7.13 5.93
N ARG A 8 -9.51 -8.27 6.09
CA ARG A 8 -9.03 -9.37 6.94
C ARG A 8 -7.72 -9.95 6.42
N LEU A 9 -7.64 -10.25 5.13
CA LEU A 9 -6.44 -10.79 4.49
C LEU A 9 -5.25 -9.83 4.62
N MET A 10 -5.44 -8.54 4.33
CA MET A 10 -4.35 -7.56 4.45
C MET A 10 -3.87 -7.37 5.89
N LYS A 11 -4.75 -7.45 6.89
CA LYS A 11 -4.32 -7.45 8.30
C LYS A 11 -3.48 -8.68 8.64
N MET A 12 -3.85 -9.85 8.14
CA MET A 12 -3.08 -11.08 8.36
C MET A 12 -1.70 -10.99 7.71
N GLU A 13 -1.63 -10.49 6.47
CA GLU A 13 -0.36 -10.31 5.76
C GLU A 13 0.53 -9.32 6.50
N ILE A 14 0.04 -8.13 6.87
CA ILE A 14 0.84 -7.16 7.64
C ILE A 14 1.30 -7.75 8.98
N LYS A 15 0.47 -8.53 9.67
CA LYS A 15 0.87 -9.19 10.93
C LYS A 15 2.00 -10.20 10.70
N ARG A 16 1.98 -10.93 9.59
CA ARG A 16 3.08 -11.83 9.18
C ARG A 16 4.39 -11.06 8.97
N TRP A 17 4.34 -9.92 8.28
CA TRP A 17 5.52 -9.07 8.05
C TRP A 17 6.06 -8.44 9.35
N ILE A 18 5.17 -8.06 10.28
CA ILE A 18 5.55 -7.60 11.62
C ILE A 18 6.33 -8.70 12.34
N ASN A 19 5.78 -9.93 12.38
CA ASN A 19 6.43 -11.06 13.03
C ASN A 19 7.78 -11.39 12.40
N ALA A 20 7.86 -11.45 11.07
CA ALA A 20 9.11 -11.67 10.35
C ALA A 20 10.17 -10.61 10.68
N THR A 21 9.75 -9.34 10.83
CA THR A 21 10.65 -8.25 11.23
C THR A 21 11.13 -8.43 12.68
N ILE A 22 10.25 -8.78 13.61
CA ILE A 22 10.59 -8.99 15.03
C ILE A 22 11.54 -10.17 15.20
N ASN A 23 11.33 -11.25 14.43
CA ASN A 23 12.17 -12.44 14.44
C ASN A 23 13.52 -12.25 13.73
N GLY A 24 13.76 -11.09 13.09
CA GLY A 24 14.98 -10.84 12.34
C GLY A 24 15.09 -11.72 11.08
N GLU A 25 13.96 -12.10 10.48
CA GLU A 25 13.94 -12.92 9.28
C GLU A 25 14.41 -12.12 8.05
N LYS A 26 15.17 -12.77 7.16
CA LYS A 26 15.48 -12.23 5.84
C LYS A 26 14.33 -12.55 4.88
N VAL A 27 13.89 -11.55 4.14
CA VAL A 27 12.79 -11.66 3.19
C VAL A 27 13.24 -11.32 1.78
N LYS A 28 12.68 -11.97 0.76
CA LYS A 28 13.01 -11.68 -0.64
C LYS A 28 12.52 -10.28 -1.02
N VAL A 29 13.33 -9.53 -1.75
CA VAL A 29 12.94 -8.20 -2.28
C VAL A 29 11.70 -8.26 -3.16
N ARG A 30 11.51 -9.36 -3.89
CA ARG A 30 10.29 -9.60 -4.68
C ARG A 30 9.03 -9.65 -3.82
N ASP A 31 9.09 -10.29 -2.66
CA ASP A 31 7.93 -10.39 -1.76
C ASP A 31 7.65 -9.04 -1.08
N LEU A 32 8.68 -8.29 -0.74
CA LEU A 32 8.54 -6.89 -0.29
C LEU A 32 7.87 -6.01 -1.36
N THR A 33 8.19 -6.25 -2.64
CA THR A 33 7.59 -5.52 -3.76
C THR A 33 6.12 -5.87 -3.95
N LYS A 34 5.74 -7.15 -3.77
CA LYS A 34 4.33 -7.59 -3.78
C LYS A 34 3.55 -6.89 -2.67
N LEU A 35 4.08 -6.88 -1.44
CA LEU A 35 3.47 -6.17 -0.31
C LEU A 35 3.25 -4.69 -0.64
N LEU A 36 4.26 -4.01 -1.18
CA LEU A 36 4.13 -2.60 -1.59
C LEU A 36 3.05 -2.38 -2.65
N GLY A 37 2.90 -3.31 -3.60
CA GLY A 37 1.82 -3.28 -4.59
C GLY A 37 0.43 -3.41 -3.95
N GLU A 38 0.27 -4.34 -3.01
CA GLU A 38 -0.99 -4.51 -2.27
C GLU A 38 -1.33 -3.28 -1.42
N LEU A 39 -0.34 -2.67 -0.77
CA LEU A 39 -0.50 -1.45 0.01
C LEU A 39 -0.84 -0.25 -0.88
N ASN A 40 -0.25 -0.15 -2.07
CA ASN A 40 -0.52 0.94 -3.01
C ASN A 40 -1.98 0.93 -3.50
N PHE A 41 -2.63 -0.24 -3.58
CA PHE A 41 -4.08 -0.32 -3.85
C PHE A 41 -4.92 0.45 -2.83
N LEU A 42 -4.43 0.62 -1.60
CA LEU A 42 -5.13 1.36 -0.53
C LEU A 42 -4.80 2.84 -0.49
N ARG A 43 -3.90 3.32 -1.37
CA ARG A 43 -3.43 4.71 -1.35
C ARG A 43 -4.57 5.72 -1.46
N PHE A 44 -5.59 5.43 -2.25
CA PHE A 44 -6.76 6.31 -2.40
C PHE A 44 -7.69 6.32 -1.19
N GLN A 45 -7.57 5.33 -0.29
CA GLN A 45 -8.42 5.20 0.89
C GLN A 45 -7.74 5.69 2.17
N ILE A 46 -6.41 5.83 2.15
CA ILE A 46 -5.59 6.20 3.30
C ILE A 46 -4.72 7.40 2.91
N GLN A 47 -5.05 8.58 3.43
CA GLN A 47 -4.41 9.85 3.09
C GLN A 47 -2.88 9.81 3.20
N ASP A 48 -2.35 9.22 4.28
CA ASP A 48 -0.91 9.20 4.56
C ASP A 48 -0.19 7.97 3.97
N ALA A 49 -0.84 7.20 3.08
CA ALA A 49 -0.33 5.92 2.59
C ALA A 49 1.10 6.00 2.02
N SER A 50 1.39 7.03 1.22
CA SER A 50 2.72 7.21 0.63
C SER A 50 3.79 7.43 1.70
N LEU A 51 3.48 8.22 2.74
CA LEU A 51 4.38 8.52 3.85
C LEU A 51 4.66 7.25 4.66
N ILE A 52 3.61 6.48 4.98
CA ILE A 52 3.74 5.22 5.71
C ILE A 52 4.52 4.18 4.88
N SER A 53 4.45 4.20 3.56
CA SER A 53 5.24 3.29 2.71
C SER A 53 6.71 3.69 2.53
N ASN A 54 7.14 4.86 3.02
CA ASN A 54 8.45 5.41 2.69
C ASN A 54 9.63 4.52 3.12
N SER A 55 9.61 3.99 4.35
CA SER A 55 10.70 3.13 4.86
C SER A 55 10.79 1.79 4.11
N LEU A 56 9.64 1.22 3.72
CA LEU A 56 9.57 0.01 2.89
C LEU A 56 10.14 0.27 1.49
N ASN A 57 9.78 1.39 0.86
CA ASN A 57 10.31 1.79 -0.44
C ASN A 57 11.82 2.04 -0.40
N HIS A 58 12.30 2.76 0.62
CA HIS A 58 13.72 3.00 0.81
C HIS A 58 14.49 1.69 1.04
N LEU A 59 13.98 0.78 1.87
CA LEU A 59 14.59 -0.53 2.09
C LEU A 59 14.67 -1.33 0.78
N LYS A 60 13.57 -1.38 0.02
CA LYS A 60 13.53 -2.03 -1.30
C LYS A 60 14.59 -1.45 -2.23
N ALA A 61 14.66 -0.12 -2.36
CA ALA A 61 15.61 0.56 -3.23
C ALA A 61 17.06 0.27 -2.83
N GLN A 62 17.36 0.32 -1.53
CA GLN A 62 18.69 -0.05 -1.03
C GLN A 62 19.05 -1.51 -1.33
N ALA A 63 18.11 -2.43 -1.13
CA ALA A 63 18.35 -3.86 -1.37
C ALA A 63 18.60 -4.15 -2.85
N VAL A 64 17.75 -3.61 -3.75
CA VAL A 64 17.93 -3.77 -5.21
C VAL A 64 19.27 -3.19 -5.65
N ARG A 65 19.65 -2.02 -5.15
CA ARG A 65 20.93 -1.40 -5.50
C ARG A 65 22.15 -2.24 -5.05
N LYS A 66 22.06 -2.91 -3.90
CA LYS A 66 23.17 -3.70 -3.32
C LYS A 66 23.26 -5.12 -3.86
N GLY A 67 22.13 -5.76 -4.15
CA GLY A 67 22.08 -7.20 -4.46
C GLY A 67 21.10 -7.59 -5.56
N GLY A 68 20.50 -6.62 -6.26
CA GLY A 68 19.54 -6.88 -7.33
C GLY A 68 18.18 -7.40 -6.85
N TRP A 69 17.33 -7.76 -7.82
CA TRP A 69 15.92 -8.15 -7.57
C TRP A 69 15.75 -9.48 -6.83
N ASN A 70 16.72 -10.39 -6.94
CA ASN A 70 16.62 -11.73 -6.35
C ASN A 70 17.21 -11.82 -4.94
N CYS A 71 17.80 -10.74 -4.40
CA CYS A 71 18.37 -10.77 -3.06
C CYS A 71 17.30 -10.84 -1.97
N SER A 72 17.77 -11.21 -0.77
CA SER A 72 17.00 -11.14 0.46
C SER A 72 17.54 -10.02 1.36
N VAL A 73 16.65 -9.37 2.10
CA VAL A 73 16.96 -8.22 2.94
C VAL A 73 16.42 -8.43 4.34
N LEU A 74 17.15 -7.94 5.34
CA LEU A 74 16.67 -7.88 6.72
C LEU A 74 15.77 -6.65 6.90
N LEU A 75 14.60 -6.86 7.50
CA LEU A 75 13.69 -5.77 7.84
C LEU A 75 14.22 -5.01 9.07
N ASN A 76 14.23 -3.68 9.02
CA ASN A 76 14.78 -2.85 10.10
C ASN A 76 13.67 -2.21 10.96
N ARG A 77 14.06 -1.60 12.08
CA ARG A 77 13.13 -0.97 13.04
C ARG A 77 12.26 0.13 12.43
N ARG A 78 12.74 0.86 11.43
CA ARG A 78 11.93 1.88 10.72
C ARG A 78 10.84 1.24 9.87
N VAL A 79 11.13 0.08 9.28
CA VAL A 79 10.12 -0.73 8.58
C VAL A 79 9.10 -1.27 9.56
N LEU A 80 9.52 -1.78 10.72
CA LEU A 80 8.60 -2.25 11.77
C LEU A 80 7.58 -1.19 12.19
N GLY A 81 8.04 0.04 12.45
CA GLY A 81 7.15 1.15 12.79
C GLY A 81 6.10 1.42 11.71
N ASN A 82 6.52 1.42 10.45
CA ASN A 82 5.61 1.64 9.33
C ASN A 82 4.64 0.48 9.08
N LEU A 83 5.07 -0.77 9.35
CA LEU A 83 4.18 -1.93 9.32
C LEU A 83 3.08 -1.84 10.38
N TYR A 84 3.40 -1.40 11.60
CA TYR A 84 2.38 -1.13 12.64
C TYR A 84 1.42 -0.02 12.23
N LEU A 85 1.92 1.07 11.66
CA LEU A 85 1.07 2.15 11.14
C LEU A 85 0.12 1.65 10.04
N TRP A 86 0.63 0.83 9.11
CA TRP A 86 -0.22 0.16 8.11
C TRP A 86 -1.30 -0.71 8.74
N PHE A 87 -0.95 -1.52 9.75
CA PHE A 87 -1.91 -2.36 10.45
C PHE A 87 -3.05 -1.53 11.08
N ILE A 88 -2.70 -0.43 11.75
CA ILE A 88 -3.68 0.49 12.37
C ILE A 88 -4.57 1.14 11.30
N LYS A 89 -3.99 1.70 10.24
CA LYS A 89 -4.76 2.35 9.17
C LYS A 89 -5.67 1.36 8.43
N ILE A 90 -5.23 0.13 8.18
CA ILE A 90 -6.08 -0.92 7.57
C ILE A 90 -7.23 -1.32 8.50
N LYS A 91 -6.99 -1.40 9.82
CA LYS A 91 -8.04 -1.67 10.81
C LYS A 91 -9.09 -0.55 10.84
N GLN A 92 -8.64 0.70 10.75
CA GLN A 92 -9.49 1.89 10.73
C GLN A 92 -10.12 2.18 9.36
N ASN A 93 -9.62 1.56 8.28
CA ASN A 93 -10.15 1.74 6.94
C ASN A 93 -11.61 1.29 6.90
N LYS A 94 -12.49 2.28 6.93
CA LYS A 94 -13.87 2.17 6.50
C LYS A 94 -13.83 2.53 5.01
N PRO A 95 -14.15 1.59 4.09
CA PRO A 95 -14.18 1.92 2.68
C PRO A 95 -15.06 3.16 2.52
N ARG A 96 -14.44 4.25 2.07
CA ARG A 96 -15.17 5.44 1.69
C ARG A 96 -16.11 4.97 0.60
N LYS A 97 -17.43 5.05 0.83
CA LYS A 97 -18.35 5.03 -0.31
C LYS A 97 -17.84 6.17 -1.17
N LEU A 98 -17.46 5.88 -2.41
CA LEU A 98 -17.68 6.88 -3.43
C LEU A 98 -19.20 7.04 -3.32
N GLU A 99 -19.64 8.06 -2.58
CA GLU A 99 -21.00 8.55 -2.78
C GLU A 99 -21.13 8.61 -4.29
N ASP A 100 -22.17 7.98 -4.83
CA ASP A 100 -22.52 8.19 -6.22
C ASP A 100 -22.35 9.68 -6.40
N LEU A 101 -21.34 10.07 -7.18
CA LEU A 101 -21.28 11.42 -7.69
C LEU A 101 -22.61 11.50 -8.38
N THR A 102 -23.60 12.11 -7.71
CA THR A 102 -24.77 12.62 -8.38
C THR A 102 -24.12 13.45 -9.46
N THR A 103 -24.19 12.97 -10.69
CA THR A 103 -23.50 13.58 -11.81
C THR A 103 -24.08 14.98 -11.91
N GLN A 104 -23.45 15.96 -11.24
CA GLN A 104 -24.02 17.30 -11.08
C GLN A 104 -23.94 18.07 -12.41
N ALA A 105 -23.11 17.60 -13.35
CA ALA A 105 -23.13 18.04 -14.72
C ALA A 105 -22.60 16.95 -15.66
N ILE A 106 -23.40 16.56 -16.65
CA ILE A 106 -22.89 15.96 -17.89
C ILE A 106 -22.59 17.15 -18.80
N LEU A 107 -21.31 17.39 -19.09
CA LEU A 107 -20.87 18.43 -20.03
C LEU A 107 -20.92 17.83 -21.44
N THR A 108 -22.00 18.11 -22.16
CA THR A 108 -22.15 17.76 -23.57
C THR A 108 -21.81 18.98 -24.41
N THR A 109 -20.67 18.96 -25.08
CA THR A 109 -20.32 19.97 -26.09
C THR A 109 -20.73 19.41 -27.44
N ASP A 110 -21.74 20.01 -28.05
CA ASP A 110 -21.99 19.82 -29.48
C ASP A 110 -21.05 20.74 -30.25
N ALA A 111 -20.25 20.16 -31.14
CA ALA A 111 -19.39 20.91 -32.04
C ALA A 111 -20.12 21.02 -33.38
N ALA A 112 -20.93 22.07 -33.53
CA ALA A 112 -21.43 22.49 -34.84
C ALA A 112 -20.30 23.15 -35.63
N LEU A 113 -20.31 22.94 -36.95
CA LEU A 113 -19.20 23.26 -37.85
C LEU A 113 -19.07 24.75 -38.22
N GLU A 114 -19.87 25.63 -37.62
CA GLU A 114 -19.79 27.07 -37.85
C GLU A 114 -19.67 27.81 -36.52
N GLY A 115 -18.53 28.49 -36.34
CA GLY A 115 -18.23 29.38 -35.22
C GLY A 115 -18.47 30.84 -35.56
#